data_AF-A7J0R0-F1
#
_entry.id   AF-A7J0R0-F1
#
_cell.length_a   1.000
_cell.length_b   1.000
_cell.length_c   1.000
_cell.angle_alpha   90.00
_cell.angle_beta   90.00
_cell.angle_gamma   90.00
#
_symmetry.space_group_name_H-M   'P 1'
#
loop_
_entity.id
_entity.type
_entity.pdbx_description
1 polymer ?
#
loop_
_entity_poly.entity_id
_entity_poly.type
_entity_poly.pdbx_seq_one_letter_code
_entity_poly.pdbx_strand_id
1 'polypeptide(L)' 'MEGMALYLVAALLIGFPGSSHGALYTLITPGVLRTDTEEQILVEAHGDSVPKQAVISIHDFPRRQKTLFQTRVDMNPAGG' A
#
# COMPACT_ATOMS: atom_id res chain seq x y z
N MET A 1 5.34 -16.60 43.86
CA MET A 1 5.35 -16.97 42.42
C MET A 1 4.77 -15.87 41.52
N GLU A 2 3.96 -14.93 42.03
CA GLU A 2 3.37 -13.84 41.25
C GLU A 2 4.36 -12.81 40.68
N GLY A 3 5.44 -12.48 41.42
CA GLY A 3 6.43 -11.49 40.97
C GLY A 3 7.16 -11.90 39.69
N MET A 4 7.48 -13.19 39.52
CA MET A 4 8.17 -13.69 38.32
C MET A 4 7.28 -13.66 37.07
N ALA A 5 5.97 -13.87 37.24
CA ALA A 5 5.03 -13.75 36.14
C ALA A 5 4.96 -12.31 35.61
N LEU A 6 4.99 -11.32 36.51
CA LEU A 6 4.99 -9.89 36.13
C LEU A 6 6.26 -9.49 35.38
N TYR A 7 7.43 -9.98 35.79
CA TYR A 7 8.68 -9.72 35.07
C TYR A 7 8.71 -10.35 33.68
N LEU A 8 8.14 -11.55 33.52
CA LEU A 8 8.03 -12.21 32.21
C LEU A 8 7.07 -11.46 31.29
N VAL A 9 5.93 -10.97 31.80
CA VAL A 9 4.99 -10.14 31.02
C VAL A 9 5.64 -8.82 30.62
N ALA A 10 6.37 -8.16 31.51
CA ALA A 10 7.11 -6.94 31.19
C ALA A 10 8.19 -7.18 30.13
N ALA A 11 8.95 -8.28 30.23
CA ALA A 11 9.94 -8.67 29.23
C ALA A 11 9.30 -8.96 27.87
N LEU A 12 8.12 -9.57 27.83
CA LEU A 12 7.37 -9.83 26.60
C LEU A 12 6.92 -8.52 25.93
N LEU A 13 6.37 -7.57 26.69
CA LEU A 13 5.89 -6.29 26.15
C LEU A 13 7.03 -5.42 25.59
N ILE A 14 8.24 -5.53 26.14
CA ILE A 14 9.42 -4.79 25.68
C ILE A 14 10.13 -5.53 24.53
N GLY A 15 10.19 -6.86 24.58
CA GLY A 15 10.89 -7.70 23.60
C GLY A 15 10.13 -7.89 22.28
N PHE A 16 8.81 -7.68 22.29
CA PHE A 16 7.97 -7.75 21.11
C PHE A 16 7.29 -6.39 20.91
N PRO A 17 8.01 -5.37 20.36
CA PRO A 17 7.35 -4.15 19.93
C PRO A 17 6.23 -4.56 18.98
N GLY A 18 4.99 -4.20 19.32
CA GLY A 18 3.80 -4.62 18.60
C GLY A 18 4.01 -4.49 17.09
N SER A 19 3.55 -5.51 16.36
CA SER A 19 3.65 -5.61 14.90
C SER A 19 3.54 -4.23 14.25
N SER A 20 4.57 -3.85 13.51
CA SER A 20 4.60 -2.64 12.69
C SER A 20 3.52 -2.79 11.61
N HIS A 21 2.29 -2.43 11.94
CA HIS A 21 1.14 -2.46 11.04
C HIS A 21 1.22 -1.28 10.06
N GLY A 22 2.33 -1.17 9.32
CA GLY A 22 2.44 -0.25 8.20
C GLY A 22 1.64 -0.80 7.03
N ALA A 23 0.69 -0.02 6.54
CA ALA A 23 0.02 -0.33 5.28
C ALA A 23 1.06 -0.38 4.15
N LEU A 24 1.02 -1.44 3.35
CA LEU A 24 1.89 -1.63 2.19
C LEU A 24 1.08 -1.41 0.92
N TYR A 25 1.55 -0.53 0.05
CA TYR A 25 0.89 -0.22 -1.23
C TYR A 25 1.73 -0.76 -2.38
N THR A 26 1.11 -1.54 -3.28
CA THR A 26 1.76 -2.15 -4.44
C THR A 26 1.14 -1.60 -5.72
N LEU A 27 1.99 -1.28 -6.69
CA LEU A 27 1.61 -0.93 -8.06
C LEU A 27 2.33 -1.89 -9.02
N ILE A 28 1.57 -2.64 -9.80
CA ILE A 28 2.11 -3.52 -10.84
C ILE A 28 1.71 -2.98 -12.21
N THR A 29 2.70 -2.76 -13.07
CA THR A 29 2.51 -2.31 -14.44
C THR A 29 3.07 -3.33 -15.43
N PRO A 30 2.62 -3.31 -16.70
CA PRO A 30 3.31 -4.00 -17.77
C PRO A 30 4.78 -3.55 -17.86
N GLY A 31 5.64 -4.41 -18.41
CA GLY A 31 7.04 -4.06 -18.63
C GLY A 31 7.24 -2.93 -19.65
N VAL A 32 6.28 -2.77 -20.57
CA VAL A 32 6.23 -1.68 -21.56
C VAL A 32 4.77 -1.28 -21.75
N LEU A 33 4.46 0.00 -21.53
CA LEU A 33 3.15 0.60 -21.83
C LEU A 33 3.10 1.01 -23.31
N ARG A 34 2.06 0.60 -24.02
CA ARG A 34 1.86 0.97 -25.43
C ARG A 34 1.01 2.24 -25.53
N THR A 35 1.23 3.01 -26.58
CA THR A 35 0.37 4.16 -26.88
C THR A 35 -0.93 3.68 -27.51
N ASP A 36 -2.00 4.47 -27.35
CA ASP A 36 -3.28 4.28 -28.05
C ASP A 36 -3.93 2.90 -27.82
N THR A 37 -3.57 2.24 -26.72
CA THR A 37 -4.09 0.94 -26.30
C THR A 37 -4.58 1.05 -24.86
N GLU A 38 -5.67 0.35 -24.54
CA GLU A 38 -6.10 0.20 -23.15
C GLU A 38 -5.13 -0.75 -22.43
N GLU A 39 -4.48 -0.25 -21.37
CA GLU A 39 -3.49 -0.99 -20.58
C GLU A 39 -4.06 -1.31 -19.20
N GLN A 40 -3.76 -2.51 -18.70
CA GLN A 40 -4.16 -2.93 -17.36
C GLN A 40 -3.01 -2.75 -16.38
N ILE A 41 -3.30 -2.14 -15.23
CA ILE A 41 -2.41 -2.05 -14.08
C ILE A 41 -3.13 -2.57 -12.84
N LEU A 42 -2.37 -3.04 -11.86
CA LEU A 42 -2.91 -3.49 -10.58
C LEU A 42 -2.44 -2.57 -9.46
N VAL A 43 -3.37 -2.13 -8.61
CA VAL A 43 -3.09 -1.33 -7.43
C VAL A 43 -3.68 -2.03 -6.22
N GLU A 44 -2.84 -2.32 -5.23
CA GLU A 44 -3.22 -3.04 -4.02
C GLU A 44 -2.78 -2.28 -2.77
N ALA A 45 -3.60 -2.36 -1.72
CA ALA A 45 -3.27 -1.89 -0.38
C ALA A 45 -3.38 -3.06 0.60
N HIS A 46 -2.27 -3.44 1.19
CA HIS A 46 -2.14 -4.53 2.15
C HIS A 46 -2.06 -3.96 3.57
N GLY A 47 -2.85 -4.52 4.50
CA GLY A 47 -2.89 -4.05 5.88
C GLY A 47 -3.63 -2.71 6.08
N ASP A 48 -4.25 -2.18 5.03
CA ASP A 48 -5.15 -1.03 5.11
C ASP A 48 -6.58 -1.50 4.80
N SER A 49 -7.48 -1.31 5.76
CA SER A 49 -8.90 -1.67 5.63
C SER A 49 -9.80 -0.45 5.46
N VAL A 50 -9.23 0.75 5.37
CA VAL A 50 -10.00 1.97 5.18
C VAL A 50 -10.23 2.17 3.68
N PRO A 51 -11.49 2.32 3.21
CA PRO A 51 -11.77 2.67 1.82
C PRO A 51 -11.09 3.98 1.43
N LYS A 52 -10.43 3.99 0.27
CA LYS A 52 -9.65 5.13 -0.22
C LYS A 52 -9.83 5.30 -1.72
N GLN A 53 -9.52 6.49 -2.22
CA GLN A 53 -9.47 6.75 -3.65
C GLN A 53 -8.03 6.99 -4.07
N ALA A 54 -7.54 6.21 -5.02
CA ALA A 54 -6.23 6.40 -5.64
C ALA A 54 -6.38 7.22 -6.93
N VAL A 55 -5.42 8.13 -7.15
CA VAL A 55 -5.28 8.86 -8.41
C VAL A 55 -4.08 8.28 -9.14
N ILE A 56 -4.31 7.72 -10.32
CA ILE A 56 -3.26 7.20 -11.21
C ILE A 56 -3.05 8.23 -12.31
N SER A 57 -1.81 8.65 -12.51
CA SER A 57 -1.46 9.64 -13.54
C SER A 57 -0.18 9.24 -14.27
N ILE A 58 -0.20 9.36 -15.59
CA ILE A 58 0.96 9.18 -16.46
C ILE A 58 1.47 10.56 -16.87
N HIS A 59 2.77 10.81 -16.69
CA HIS A 59 3.41 12.07 -17.03
C HIS A 59 4.53 11.87 -18.04
N ASP A 60 4.88 12.94 -18.75
CA ASP A 60 6.08 12.95 -19.58
C ASP A 60 7.37 12.89 -18.75
N PHE A 61 8.40 12.27 -19.33
CA PHE A 61 9.75 12.21 -18.78
C PHE A 61 10.70 13.08 -19.64
N PRO A 62 11.70 13.78 -19.05
CA PRO A 62 12.11 13.76 -17.65
C PRO A 62 11.40 14.77 -16.75
N ARG A 63 10.72 15.77 -17.32
CA ARG A 63 10.33 16.98 -16.57
C ARG A 63 8.98 16.90 -15.86
N ARG A 64 8.15 15.88 -16.12
CA ARG A 64 6.77 15.73 -15.56
C ARG A 64 5.92 17.00 -15.72
N GLN A 65 5.98 17.63 -16.88
CA GLN A 65 5.25 18.88 -17.18
C GLN A 65 3.87 18.61 -17.79
N LYS A 66 3.69 17.48 -18.47
CA LYS A 66 2.46 17.11 -19.17
C LYS A 66 1.87 15.86 -18.54
N THR A 67 0.61 15.95 -18.15
CA THR A 67 -0.20 14.79 -17.80
C THR A 67 -0.76 14.18 -19.09
N LEU A 68 -0.28 12.98 -19.42
CA LEU A 68 -0.66 12.23 -20.61
C LEU A 68 -1.96 11.45 -20.40
N PHE A 69 -2.19 10.99 -19.16
CA PHE A 69 -3.39 10.27 -18.76
C PHE A 69 -3.62 10.45 -17.26
N GLN A 70 -4.89 10.49 -16.83
CA GLN A 70 -5.24 10.48 -15.41
C GLN A 70 -6.57 9.76 -15.21
N THR A 71 -6.61 8.90 -14.19
CA THR A 71 -7.83 8.23 -13.75
C THR A 71 -7.90 8.14 -12.22
N ARG A 72 -9.10 7.91 -11.70
CA ARG A 72 -9.37 7.69 -10.28
C ARG A 72 -9.92 6.29 -10.10
N VAL A 73 -9.39 5.58 -9.10
CA VAL A 73 -9.81 4.22 -8.76
C VAL A 73 -10.15 4.18 -7.29
N ASP A 74 -11.35 3.69 -6.98
CA ASP A 74 -11.77 3.45 -5.62
C ASP A 74 -11.13 2.16 -5.12
N MET A 75 -10.25 2.30 -4.14
CA MET A 75 -9.62 1.21 -3.41
C MET A 75 -10.53 0.84 -2.24
N ASN A 76 -11.45 -0.08 -2.50
CA ASN A 76 -12.22 -0.68 -1.43
C ASN A 76 -11.41 -1.84 -0.85
N PRO A 77 -11.47 -2.07 0.48
CA PRO A 77 -11.02 -3.32 1.06
C PRO A 77 -11.91 -4.43 0.50
N ALA A 78 -11.50 -5.04 -0.61
CA ALA A 78 -11.98 -6.36 -0.94
C ALA A 78 -11.51 -7.23 0.22
N GLY A 79 -12.47 -7.80 0.97
CA GLY A 79 -12.16 -8.75 2.02
C GLY A 79 -11.18 -9.78 1.46
N GLY A 80 -10.01 -9.88 2.10
CA GLY A 80 -8.99 -10.85 1.72
C GLY A 80 -9.50 -12.28 1.70
#